data_AF-A0A7K1UED9-F1
#
_entry.id   AF-A0A7K1UED9-F1
#
_cell.length_a   1.000
_cell.length_b   1.000
_cell.length_c   1.000
_cell.angle_alpha   90.00
_cell.angle_beta   90.00
_cell.angle_gamma   90.00
#
_symmetry.space_group_name_H-M   'P 1'
#
loop_
_entity.id
_entity.type
_entity.pdbx_description
1 polymer ?
#
loop_
_entity_poly.entity_id
_entity_poly.type
_entity_poly.pdbx_seq_one_letter_code
_entity_poly.pdbx_strand_id
1 'polypeptide(L)'
;MKLNYLFFSLIIISACQPSVQPTALPADSISMAEDTVAADFHEVITTDLNNDGKIDTLTLSKPAEEGDLGTFQKIEISLNGGDRKSFETNNMWDVVDESFLQENENAVESSHFFVYKDNNHFEILLFGYIYGAGRSDFNIIYGQGTHFKMVFDDAIQTPMKLQDMDLDGKPEFLCRKTDYEITGGAIDSLGPGQVGTYDPFSVFTIKNDTMVLDEAASRRYNEQHYIWLGKEANPTLRVYYFEDENKLPVEVK
;
A
#
# COMPACT_ATOMS: atom_id res chain seq x y z
N MET A 1 6.15 -58.40 7.24
CA MET A 1 5.78 -58.39 5.81
C MET A 1 6.74 -57.47 5.08
N LYS A 2 7.45 -58.03 4.09
CA LYS A 2 8.44 -57.38 3.20
C LYS A 2 7.67 -56.61 2.10
N LEU A 3 8.00 -55.34 1.86
CA LEU A 3 8.82 -54.81 0.74
C LEU A 3 8.05 -54.71 -0.60
N ASN A 4 8.31 -53.63 -1.35
CA ASN A 4 8.28 -53.47 -2.85
C ASN A 4 7.10 -52.73 -3.47
N TYR A 5 7.22 -51.93 -4.55
CA TYR A 5 8.30 -51.35 -5.37
C TYR A 5 7.54 -50.30 -6.24
N LEU A 6 7.86 -49.00 -6.23
CA LEU A 6 8.75 -48.33 -7.18
C LEU A 6 8.59 -48.86 -8.64
N PHE A 7 7.73 -48.20 -9.43
CA PHE A 7 7.66 -48.41 -10.88
C PHE A 7 8.38 -47.26 -11.60
N PHE A 8 9.63 -47.54 -11.96
CA PHE A 8 10.35 -46.90 -13.06
C PHE A 8 9.84 -47.51 -14.37
N SER A 9 9.44 -46.67 -15.32
CA SER A 9 9.35 -47.06 -16.73
C SER A 9 10.01 -45.98 -17.58
N LEU A 10 11.26 -46.26 -17.90
CA LEU A 10 12.11 -45.58 -18.86
C LEU A 10 11.72 -46.05 -20.27
N ILE A 11 11.49 -45.15 -21.22
CA ILE A 11 11.67 -45.44 -22.65
C ILE A 11 12.52 -44.34 -23.24
N ILE A 12 13.79 -44.69 -23.50
CA ILE A 12 14.72 -43.98 -24.37
C ILE A 12 14.63 -44.66 -25.74
N ILE A 13 14.30 -43.91 -26.78
CA ILE A 13 14.69 -44.25 -28.15
C ILE A 13 15.19 -42.99 -28.85
N SER A 14 16.45 -43.09 -29.29
CA SER A 14 17.26 -42.12 -30.01
C SER A 14 16.69 -41.70 -31.37
N ALA A 15 16.99 -40.48 -31.81
CA ALA A 15 17.41 -40.22 -33.19
C ALA A 15 18.12 -38.85 -33.29
N CYS A 16 19.37 -38.88 -33.71
CA CYS A 16 20.10 -37.73 -34.22
C CYS A 16 19.35 -37.11 -35.41
N GLN A 17 19.19 -35.79 -35.41
CA GLN A 17 19.10 -35.03 -36.67
C GLN A 17 19.96 -33.77 -36.58
N PRO A 18 20.67 -33.43 -37.67
CA PRO A 18 21.61 -32.31 -37.71
C PRO A 18 20.87 -30.96 -37.66
N SER A 19 21.45 -30.00 -36.93
CA SER A 19 21.00 -28.62 -36.87
C SER A 19 21.15 -27.95 -38.24
N VAL A 20 20.04 -27.68 -38.92
CA VAL A 20 20.00 -26.72 -40.03
C VAL A 20 19.51 -25.41 -39.43
N GLN A 21 20.39 -24.40 -39.35
CA GLN A 21 19.98 -23.03 -39.06
C GLN A 21 19.11 -22.52 -40.21
N PRO A 22 17.87 -22.06 -39.97
CA PRO A 22 17.15 -21.27 -40.94
C PRO A 22 17.72 -19.85 -40.92
N THR A 23 18.34 -19.44 -42.03
CA THR A 23 18.61 -18.02 -42.30
C THR A 23 17.27 -17.33 -42.50
N ALA A 24 16.76 -16.64 -41.48
CA ALA A 24 15.57 -15.82 -41.61
C ALA A 24 15.91 -14.58 -42.46
N LEU A 25 15.15 -14.41 -43.54
CA LEU A 25 15.10 -13.19 -44.34
C LEU A 25 14.50 -12.05 -43.49
N PRO A 26 14.90 -10.79 -43.70
CA PRO A 26 14.26 -9.66 -43.04
C PRO A 26 12.86 -9.49 -43.63
N ALA A 27 11.84 -9.84 -42.84
CA ALA A 27 10.47 -9.44 -43.12
C ALA A 27 10.31 -8.02 -42.58
N ASP A 28 10.13 -7.07 -43.48
CA ASP A 28 9.67 -5.72 -43.18
C ASP A 28 8.45 -5.80 -42.26
N SER A 29 8.67 -5.41 -41.02
CA SER A 29 7.62 -5.35 -40.01
C SER A 29 6.88 -4.03 -40.21
N ILE A 30 5.85 -4.04 -41.07
CA ILE A 30 4.79 -3.04 -40.98
C ILE A 30 4.06 -3.35 -39.67
N SER A 31 4.41 -2.62 -38.60
CA SER A 31 3.66 -2.66 -37.36
C SER A 31 2.26 -2.12 -37.65
N MET A 32 1.26 -3.00 -37.64
CA MET A 32 -0.09 -2.56 -37.36
C MET A 32 -0.09 -2.03 -35.94
N ALA A 33 -0.15 -0.71 -35.79
CA ALA A 33 -0.57 -0.12 -34.54
C ALA A 33 -2.01 -0.58 -34.32
N GLU A 34 -2.19 -1.59 -33.45
CA GLU A 34 -3.48 -1.80 -32.82
C GLU A 34 -3.71 -0.57 -31.94
N ASP A 35 -4.52 0.33 -32.48
CA ASP A 35 -5.10 1.47 -31.77
C ASP A 35 -6.01 0.89 -30.68
N THR A 36 -5.37 0.51 -29.57
CA THR A 36 -6.02 -0.12 -28.43
C THR A 36 -6.65 1.01 -27.63
N VAL A 37 -7.87 1.38 -28.00
CA VAL A 37 -8.68 2.30 -27.19
C VAL A 37 -8.76 1.70 -25.79
N ALA A 38 -8.07 2.31 -24.83
CA ALA A 38 -8.06 1.87 -23.44
C ALA A 38 -9.51 1.71 -22.97
N ALA A 39 -9.85 0.51 -22.48
CA ALA A 39 -11.15 0.27 -21.90
C ALA A 39 -11.35 1.21 -20.70
N ASP A 40 -12.49 1.91 -20.66
CA ASP A 40 -12.84 2.82 -19.58
C ASP A 40 -12.96 2.01 -18.27
N PHE A 41 -12.04 2.20 -17.33
CA PHE A 41 -12.10 1.51 -16.03
C PHE A 41 -13.35 1.96 -15.28
N HIS A 42 -14.14 1.00 -14.82
CA HIS A 42 -15.36 1.26 -14.08
C HIS A 42 -15.65 0.14 -13.09
N GLU A 43 -15.80 0.50 -11.81
CA GLU A 43 -16.17 -0.41 -10.74
C GLU A 43 -17.31 0.20 -9.91
N VAL A 44 -18.28 -0.62 -9.53
CA VAL A 44 -19.40 -0.22 -8.69
C VAL A 44 -19.52 -1.19 -7.53
N ILE A 45 -19.44 -0.65 -6.31
CA ILE A 45 -19.64 -1.38 -5.07
C ILE A 45 -20.89 -0.86 -4.39
N THR A 46 -21.75 -1.78 -3.95
CA THR A 46 -22.93 -1.46 -3.16
C THR A 46 -22.80 -2.05 -1.76
N THR A 47 -22.96 -1.23 -0.74
CA THR A 47 -22.87 -1.62 0.67
C THR A 47 -23.68 -0.65 1.52
N ASP A 48 -24.10 -1.06 2.71
CA ASP A 48 -24.54 -0.14 3.76
C ASP A 48 -23.29 0.45 4.43
N LEU A 49 -22.90 1.68 4.09
CA LEU A 49 -21.65 2.29 4.59
C LEU A 49 -21.79 2.75 6.04
N ASN A 50 -22.92 3.36 6.37
CA ASN A 50 -23.16 4.01 7.67
C ASN A 50 -24.02 3.16 8.62
N ASN A 51 -24.26 1.89 8.29
CA ASN A 51 -25.03 0.92 9.06
C ASN A 51 -26.46 1.39 9.39
N ASP A 52 -27.10 2.11 8.47
CA ASP A 52 -28.47 2.62 8.62
C ASP A 52 -29.55 1.70 8.01
N GLY A 53 -29.14 0.56 7.47
CA GLY A 53 -29.98 -0.45 6.84
C GLY A 53 -30.34 -0.14 5.38
N LYS A 54 -29.77 0.91 4.78
CA LYS A 54 -29.95 1.24 3.37
C LYS A 54 -28.69 0.93 2.56
N ILE A 55 -28.90 0.66 1.27
CA ILE A 55 -27.82 0.37 0.35
C ILE A 55 -27.31 1.67 -0.26
N ASP A 56 -26.04 1.94 -0.03
CA ASP A 56 -25.25 3.02 -0.62
C ASP A 56 -24.46 2.53 -1.83
N THR A 57 -23.86 3.46 -2.58
CA THR A 57 -23.08 3.14 -3.77
C THR A 57 -21.76 3.88 -3.79
N LEU A 58 -20.68 3.16 -4.08
CA LEU A 58 -19.36 3.69 -4.44
C LEU A 58 -19.07 3.35 -5.89
N THR A 59 -18.68 4.34 -6.68
CA THR A 59 -18.36 4.17 -8.10
C THR A 59 -16.96 4.68 -8.36
N LEU A 60 -16.08 3.81 -8.85
CA LEU A 60 -14.73 4.17 -9.31
C LEU A 60 -14.75 4.32 -10.83
N SER A 61 -14.06 5.33 -11.35
CA SER A 61 -14.06 5.67 -12.77
C SER A 61 -12.86 6.53 -13.15
N LYS A 62 -12.78 6.88 -14.44
CA LYS A 62 -11.74 7.72 -15.03
C LYS A 62 -10.39 6.99 -14.96
N PRO A 63 -10.09 6.12 -15.94
CA PRO A 63 -8.85 5.35 -15.98
C PRO A 63 -7.63 6.27 -16.10
N ALA A 64 -6.46 5.69 -15.90
CA ALA A 64 -5.19 6.37 -16.17
C ALA A 64 -5.13 7.02 -17.55
N GLU A 65 -4.61 8.25 -17.59
CA GLU A 65 -4.18 8.87 -18.85
C GLU A 65 -3.01 8.07 -19.44
N GLU A 66 -2.79 8.21 -20.75
CA GLU A 66 -1.73 7.48 -21.46
C GLU A 66 -0.36 7.75 -20.82
N GLY A 67 0.28 6.70 -20.30
CA GLY A 67 1.60 6.76 -19.65
C GLY A 67 1.55 6.76 -18.12
N ASP A 68 0.37 6.83 -17.51
CA ASP A 68 0.20 6.58 -16.07
C ASP A 68 -0.16 5.11 -15.80
N LEU A 69 0.30 4.58 -14.67
CA LEU A 69 0.21 3.15 -14.33
C LEU A 69 -0.81 2.86 -13.22
N GLY A 70 -1.40 3.90 -12.61
CA GLY A 70 -2.49 3.70 -11.67
C GLY A 70 -3.80 3.31 -12.35
N THR A 71 -4.81 3.01 -11.53
CA THR A 71 -6.03 2.36 -12.01
C THR A 71 -7.16 3.37 -12.26
N PHE A 72 -7.36 4.34 -11.36
CA PHE A 72 -8.49 5.27 -11.44
C PHE A 72 -8.19 6.63 -10.79
N GLN A 73 -8.93 7.65 -11.20
CA GLN A 73 -8.78 9.03 -10.70
C GLN A 73 -10.01 9.59 -9.99
N LYS A 74 -11.15 8.90 -10.09
CA LYS A 74 -12.43 9.40 -9.59
C LYS A 74 -13.15 8.36 -8.76
N ILE A 75 -13.60 8.79 -7.59
CA ILE A 75 -14.58 8.08 -6.76
C ILE A 75 -15.82 8.93 -6.60
N GLU A 76 -16.99 8.34 -6.85
CA GLU A 76 -18.30 8.91 -6.47
C GLU A 76 -18.90 8.09 -5.34
N ILE A 77 -19.39 8.76 -4.31
CA ILE A 77 -20.06 8.15 -3.16
C ILE A 77 -21.47 8.71 -3.09
N SER A 78 -22.46 7.83 -2.99
CA SER A 78 -23.87 8.18 -2.86
C SER A 78 -24.46 7.44 -1.67
N LEU A 79 -24.70 8.17 -0.57
CA LEU A 79 -25.42 7.63 0.59
C LEU A 79 -26.93 7.73 0.37
N ASN A 80 -27.66 6.66 0.64
CA ASN A 80 -29.10 6.59 0.43
C ASN A 80 -29.84 7.44 1.48
N GLY A 81 -30.36 8.59 1.04
CA GLY A 81 -30.95 9.58 1.92
C GLY A 81 -29.93 10.45 2.65
N GLY A 82 -28.69 10.52 2.13
CA GLY A 82 -27.63 11.39 2.63
C GLY A 82 -26.91 12.15 1.53
N ASP A 83 -25.65 12.46 1.79
CA ASP A 83 -24.77 13.15 0.85
C ASP A 83 -24.51 12.31 -0.42
N ARG A 84 -24.33 13.00 -1.55
CA ARG A 84 -23.74 12.46 -2.77
C ARG A 84 -22.63 13.40 -3.22
N LYS A 85 -21.40 12.91 -3.33
CA LYS A 85 -20.22 13.70 -3.71
C LYS A 85 -19.26 12.85 -4.52
N SER A 86 -18.48 13.51 -5.36
CA SER A 86 -17.36 12.89 -6.06
C SER A 86 -16.07 13.55 -5.62
N PHE A 87 -15.00 12.76 -5.58
CA PHE A 87 -13.64 13.22 -5.39
C PHE A 87 -12.81 12.80 -6.59
N GLU A 88 -11.93 13.70 -7.04
CA GLU A 88 -11.01 13.47 -8.14
C GLU A 88 -9.61 13.88 -7.70
N THR A 89 -8.60 13.10 -8.11
CA THR A 89 -7.18 13.47 -7.97
C THR A 89 -6.57 13.84 -9.33
N ASN A 90 -5.49 14.61 -9.29
CA ASN A 90 -4.63 14.86 -10.45
C ASN A 90 -3.58 13.75 -10.66
N ASN A 91 -3.35 12.87 -9.67
CA ASN A 91 -2.54 11.66 -9.82
C ASN A 91 -3.46 10.46 -10.07
N MET A 92 -3.06 9.27 -9.61
CA MET A 92 -3.85 8.04 -9.70
C MET A 92 -3.95 7.34 -8.36
N TRP A 93 -5.12 6.77 -8.11
CA TRP A 93 -5.29 5.70 -7.12
C TRP A 93 -5.12 4.33 -7.79
N ASP A 94 -4.72 3.36 -6.98
CA ASP A 94 -4.48 2.00 -7.39
C ASP A 94 -4.96 1.02 -6.31
N VAL A 95 -4.51 -0.23 -6.39
CA VAL A 95 -4.82 -1.26 -5.41
C VAL A 95 -4.32 -0.93 -4.00
N VAL A 96 -5.09 -1.35 -2.99
CA VAL A 96 -4.71 -1.33 -1.58
C VAL A 96 -3.50 -2.23 -1.38
N ASP A 97 -2.55 -1.78 -0.56
CA ASP A 97 -1.34 -2.55 -0.28
C ASP A 97 -1.66 -3.93 0.31
N GLU A 98 -1.05 -4.98 -0.23
CA GLU A 98 -1.21 -6.33 0.30
C GLU A 98 -0.77 -6.42 1.76
N SER A 99 0.31 -5.71 2.13
CA SER A 99 0.78 -5.64 3.52
C SER A 99 -0.23 -4.98 4.46
N PHE A 100 -0.99 -3.99 3.98
CA PHE A 100 -2.08 -3.39 4.73
C PHE A 100 -3.25 -4.37 4.88
N LEU A 101 -3.63 -5.09 3.81
CA LEU A 101 -4.70 -6.09 3.85
C LEU A 101 -4.36 -7.32 4.72
N GLN A 102 -3.09 -7.62 4.95
CA GLN A 102 -2.68 -8.69 5.87
C GLN A 102 -2.98 -8.36 7.34
N GLU A 103 -3.01 -7.07 7.69
CA GLU A 103 -3.23 -6.60 9.06
C GLU A 103 -4.65 -6.07 9.30
N ASN A 104 -5.44 -5.86 8.25
CA ASN A 104 -6.75 -5.21 8.30
C ASN A 104 -7.78 -5.92 7.42
N GLU A 105 -9.02 -6.03 7.91
CA GLU A 105 -10.13 -6.61 7.14
C GLU A 105 -10.90 -5.51 6.42
N ASN A 106 -10.99 -5.61 5.09
CA ASN A 106 -11.78 -4.68 4.29
C ASN A 106 -13.27 -5.01 4.43
N ALA A 107 -14.10 -4.01 4.73
CA ALA A 107 -15.54 -4.21 4.88
C ALA A 107 -16.29 -4.44 3.55
N VAL A 108 -15.60 -4.33 2.42
CA VAL A 108 -16.13 -4.55 1.07
C VAL A 108 -15.22 -5.46 0.24
N GLU A 109 -15.80 -6.13 -0.75
CA GLU A 109 -15.07 -6.97 -1.71
C GLU A 109 -14.49 -6.10 -2.85
N SER A 110 -13.48 -5.29 -2.54
CA SER A 110 -12.72 -4.52 -3.53
C SER A 110 -11.24 -4.49 -3.17
N SER A 111 -10.38 -4.56 -4.19
CA SER A 111 -8.93 -4.36 -4.04
C SER A 111 -8.50 -2.91 -4.27
N HIS A 112 -9.36 -2.04 -4.79
CA HIS A 112 -8.98 -0.69 -5.24
C HIS A 112 -9.20 0.41 -4.18
N PHE A 113 -9.89 0.07 -3.09
CA PHE A 113 -10.05 0.93 -1.93
C PHE A 113 -10.34 0.10 -0.70
N PHE A 114 -10.02 0.64 0.47
CA PHE A 114 -10.29 0.00 1.74
C PHE A 114 -11.42 0.72 2.47
N VAL A 115 -12.35 -0.03 3.06
CA VAL A 115 -13.45 0.49 3.88
C VAL A 115 -13.32 -0.05 5.29
N TYR A 116 -13.18 0.85 6.26
CA TYR A 116 -13.49 0.59 7.65
C TYR A 116 -14.89 1.14 7.96
N LYS A 117 -15.68 0.43 8.75
CA LYS A 117 -16.96 0.93 9.25
C LYS A 117 -17.34 0.33 10.59
N ASP A 118 -17.94 1.15 11.45
CA ASP A 118 -18.58 0.74 12.70
C ASP A 118 -19.98 1.38 12.82
N ASN A 119 -20.60 1.28 13.99
CA ASN A 119 -21.94 1.85 14.20
C ASN A 119 -21.97 3.39 14.22
N ASN A 120 -20.82 4.05 14.27
CA ASN A 120 -20.70 5.49 14.47
C ASN A 120 -20.17 6.21 13.23
N HIS A 121 -19.30 5.58 12.46
CA HIS A 121 -18.60 6.18 11.34
C HIS A 121 -18.13 5.14 10.32
N PHE A 122 -17.68 5.64 9.18
CA PHE A 122 -16.95 4.87 8.19
C PHE A 122 -15.78 5.68 7.66
N GLU A 123 -14.78 4.96 7.15
CA GLU A 123 -13.59 5.51 6.52
C GLU A 123 -13.35 4.78 5.21
N ILE A 124 -13.08 5.53 4.15
CA ILE A 124 -12.66 5.01 2.86
C ILE A 124 -11.24 5.50 2.60
N LEU A 125 -10.33 4.56 2.43
CA LEU A 125 -8.92 4.83 2.18
C LEU A 125 -8.63 4.56 0.71
N LEU A 126 -8.01 5.53 0.06
CA LEU A 126 -7.59 5.45 -1.34
C LEU A 126 -6.06 5.51 -1.39
N PHE A 127 -5.48 4.49 -1.99
CA PHE A 127 -4.03 4.29 -2.04
C PHE A 127 -3.55 4.80 -3.38
N GLY A 128 -2.74 5.85 -3.39
CA GLY A 128 -2.13 6.36 -4.59
C GLY A 128 -1.14 5.37 -5.20
N TYR A 129 -0.98 5.44 -6.51
CA TYR A 129 0.03 4.66 -7.21
C TYR A 129 1.44 4.94 -6.67
N ILE A 130 2.25 3.88 -6.54
CA ILE A 130 3.64 3.99 -6.08
C ILE A 130 4.55 4.18 -7.29
N TYR A 131 5.03 5.41 -7.49
CA TYR A 131 6.05 5.70 -8.49
C TYR A 131 7.45 5.40 -7.93
N GLY A 132 8.48 5.47 -8.78
CA GLY A 132 9.87 5.26 -8.35
C GLY A 132 10.37 6.25 -7.29
N ALA A 133 9.68 7.38 -7.07
CA ALA A 133 9.98 8.35 -6.03
C ALA A 133 9.12 8.18 -4.76
N GLY A 134 8.24 7.18 -4.74
CA GLY A 134 7.25 6.94 -3.69
C GLY A 134 5.81 7.10 -4.16
N ARG A 135 4.89 6.91 -3.21
CA ARG A 135 3.45 7.14 -3.37
C ARG A 135 3.14 8.62 -3.56
N SER A 136 2.31 8.92 -4.57
CA SER A 136 1.83 10.27 -4.86
C SER A 136 0.78 10.74 -3.84
N ASP A 137 -0.31 9.98 -3.72
CA ASP A 137 -1.47 10.35 -2.91
C ASP A 137 -1.83 9.27 -1.89
N PHE A 138 -2.33 9.69 -0.74
CA PHE A 138 -3.10 8.83 0.15
C PHE A 138 -4.28 9.66 0.66
N ASN A 139 -5.49 9.19 0.40
CA ASN A 139 -6.68 9.94 0.77
C ASN A 139 -7.52 9.16 1.76
N ILE A 140 -8.08 9.89 2.73
CA ILE A 140 -9.07 9.34 3.66
C ILE A 140 -10.35 10.17 3.52
N ILE A 141 -11.43 9.47 3.20
CA ILE A 141 -12.79 10.01 3.27
C ILE A 141 -13.42 9.47 4.54
N TYR A 142 -13.78 10.37 5.44
CA TYR A 142 -14.45 10.03 6.70
C TYR A 142 -15.91 10.41 6.61
N GLY A 143 -16.79 9.53 7.09
CA GLY A 143 -18.23 9.75 7.13
C GLY A 143 -18.83 9.40 8.48
N GLN A 144 -19.84 10.19 8.87
CA GLN A 144 -20.62 9.99 10.07
C GLN A 144 -22.09 10.27 9.77
N GLY A 145 -22.95 9.28 10.03
CA GLY A 145 -24.36 9.34 9.67
C GLY A 145 -24.56 9.54 8.16
N THR A 146 -25.25 10.60 7.77
CA THR A 146 -25.58 10.89 6.36
C THR A 146 -24.57 11.82 5.67
N HIS A 147 -23.46 12.16 6.32
CA HIS A 147 -22.50 13.12 5.82
C HIS A 147 -21.09 12.53 5.75
N PHE A 148 -20.32 12.96 4.75
CA PHE A 148 -18.93 12.58 4.60
C PHE A 148 -18.12 13.66 3.91
N LYS A 149 -16.80 13.59 4.10
CA LYS A 149 -15.84 14.47 3.45
C LYS A 149 -14.45 13.84 3.41
N MET A 150 -13.62 14.30 2.49
CA MET A 150 -12.19 14.01 2.51
C MET A 150 -11.54 14.75 3.68
N VAL A 151 -10.93 14.01 4.60
CA VAL A 151 -10.28 14.53 5.82
C VAL A 151 -8.76 14.49 5.74
N PHE A 152 -8.23 13.79 4.73
CA PHE A 152 -6.81 13.72 4.42
C PHE A 152 -6.60 13.60 2.91
N ASP A 153 -5.63 14.36 2.40
CA ASP A 153 -5.25 14.49 0.99
C ASP A 153 -3.78 14.92 0.91
N ASP A 154 -2.88 13.98 1.18
CA ASP A 154 -1.43 14.17 1.14
C ASP A 154 -0.74 12.81 0.96
N ALA A 155 0.59 12.78 0.89
CA ALA A 155 1.34 11.55 0.72
C ALA A 155 1.58 10.83 2.06
N ILE A 156 1.19 9.56 2.15
CA ILE A 156 1.70 8.59 3.14
C ILE A 156 2.34 7.45 2.38
N GLN A 157 3.64 7.23 2.57
CA GLN A 157 4.38 6.21 1.82
C GLN A 157 3.97 4.79 2.23
N THR A 158 3.87 4.53 3.53
CA THR A 158 3.57 3.18 4.03
C THR A 158 2.45 3.25 5.08
N PRO A 159 1.16 3.28 4.69
CA PRO A 159 0.07 3.01 5.61
C PRO A 159 0.14 1.54 6.04
N MET A 160 0.04 1.25 7.33
CA MET A 160 0.30 -0.10 7.86
C MET A 160 -0.91 -0.72 8.52
N LYS A 161 -1.57 0.04 9.41
CA LYS A 161 -2.60 -0.55 10.27
C LYS A 161 -3.64 0.47 10.72
N LEU A 162 -4.88 0.00 10.83
CA LEU A 162 -5.96 0.64 11.55
C LEU A 162 -6.19 -0.10 12.86
N GLN A 163 -6.01 0.56 13.99
CA GLN A 163 -6.19 -0.04 15.30
C GLN A 163 -6.55 1.01 16.33
N ASP A 164 -7.53 0.69 17.19
CA ASP A 164 -7.80 1.44 18.41
C ASP A 164 -6.67 1.15 19.43
N MET A 165 -5.66 2.00 19.44
CA MET A 165 -4.44 1.87 20.23
C MET A 165 -4.62 2.38 21.66
N ASP A 166 -5.56 3.28 21.91
CA ASP A 166 -5.82 3.85 23.23
C ASP A 166 -7.10 3.32 23.91
N LEU A 167 -7.82 2.44 23.23
CA LEU A 167 -9.04 1.76 23.67
C LEU A 167 -10.22 2.72 23.87
N ASP A 168 -10.30 3.79 23.08
CA ASP A 168 -11.40 4.77 23.12
C ASP A 168 -12.55 4.43 22.16
N GLY A 169 -12.42 3.35 21.38
CA GLY A 169 -13.38 2.89 20.40
C GLY A 169 -13.22 3.49 19.01
N LYS A 170 -12.17 4.28 18.76
CA LYS A 170 -11.85 4.84 17.43
C LYS A 170 -10.54 4.27 16.92
N PRO A 171 -10.46 3.87 15.65
CA PRO A 171 -9.20 3.41 15.10
C PRO A 171 -8.23 4.58 14.90
N GLU A 172 -6.96 4.37 15.25
CA GLU A 172 -5.86 5.18 14.77
C GLU A 172 -5.17 4.53 13.57
N PHE A 173 -4.61 5.39 12.73
CA PHE A 173 -3.81 5.02 11.58
C PHE A 173 -2.33 4.96 11.97
N LEU A 174 -1.77 3.76 11.96
CA LEU A 174 -0.32 3.54 12.02
C LEU A 174 0.26 3.62 10.61
N CYS A 175 1.27 4.46 10.42
CA CYS A 175 1.97 4.56 9.15
C CYS A 175 3.44 4.95 9.31
N ARG A 176 4.14 4.97 8.18
CA ARG A 176 5.49 5.51 8.03
C ARG A 176 5.54 6.55 6.93
N LYS A 177 6.40 7.54 7.13
CA LYS A 177 6.58 8.65 6.20
C LYS A 177 7.41 8.26 4.98
N THR A 178 8.27 7.25 5.11
CA THR A 178 9.15 6.79 4.03
C THR A 178 9.18 5.27 3.98
N ASP A 179 9.44 4.72 2.79
CA ASP A 179 9.88 3.33 2.70
C ASP A 179 11.25 3.20 3.39
N TYR A 180 11.42 2.12 4.16
CA TYR A 180 12.67 1.90 4.87
C TYR A 180 13.75 1.44 3.89
N GLU A 181 14.72 2.30 3.64
CA GLU A 181 15.95 1.87 3.00
C GLU A 181 16.86 1.21 4.05
N ILE A 182 16.80 -0.12 4.14
CA ILE A 182 17.91 -0.89 4.72
C ILE A 182 18.84 -1.23 3.57
N THR A 183 19.91 -0.47 3.43
CA THR A 183 20.99 -0.83 2.53
C THR A 183 21.82 -1.90 3.23
N GLY A 184 21.53 -3.17 2.93
CA GLY A 184 22.29 -4.33 3.41
C GLY A 184 23.61 -4.57 2.67
N GLY A 185 24.06 -3.60 1.86
CA GLY A 185 25.29 -3.67 1.07
C GLY A 185 26.39 -2.81 1.67
N ALA A 186 27.65 -3.11 1.33
CA ALA A 186 28.78 -2.26 1.70
C ALA A 186 28.62 -0.88 1.05
N ILE A 187 28.37 0.14 1.86
CA ILE A 187 28.41 1.53 1.41
C ILE A 187 29.86 1.99 1.49
N ASP A 188 30.50 2.11 0.33
CA ASP A 188 31.81 2.72 0.07
C ASP A 188 32.85 2.64 1.20
N SER A 189 32.73 3.53 2.19
CA SER A 189 33.74 3.84 3.22
C SER A 189 33.40 3.38 4.65
N LEU A 190 32.21 2.80 4.88
CA LEU A 190 31.74 2.40 6.21
C LEU A 190 31.97 0.91 6.54
N GLY A 191 32.50 0.14 5.57
CA GLY A 191 32.72 -1.30 5.73
C GLY A 191 31.43 -2.13 5.62
N PRO A 192 31.49 -3.45 5.87
CA PRO A 192 30.30 -4.29 5.90
C PRO A 192 29.45 -3.93 7.12
N GLY A 193 28.26 -3.39 6.89
CA GLY A 193 27.31 -3.03 7.95
C GLY A 193 25.95 -2.69 7.35
N GLN A 194 24.89 -2.86 8.14
CA GLN A 194 23.58 -2.36 7.77
C GLN A 194 23.55 -0.86 8.08
N VAL A 195 23.18 -0.04 7.11
CA VAL A 195 22.83 1.36 7.34
C VAL A 195 21.33 1.47 7.18
N GLY A 196 20.68 2.03 8.18
CA GLY A 196 19.27 2.36 8.16
C GLY A 196 19.07 3.79 8.59
N THR A 197 18.01 4.39 8.07
CA THR A 197 17.57 5.73 8.44
C THR A 197 16.68 5.64 9.67
N TYR A 198 16.78 6.64 10.55
CA TYR A 198 15.81 6.83 11.61
C TYR A 198 14.51 7.35 10.98
N ASP A 199 13.51 6.48 10.90
CA ASP A 199 12.17 6.78 10.37
C ASP A 199 11.14 6.18 11.33
N PRO A 200 10.72 6.95 12.36
CA PRO A 200 9.82 6.47 13.39
C PRO A 200 8.40 6.29 12.84
N PHE A 201 7.67 5.36 13.46
CA PHE A 201 6.26 5.17 13.15
C PHE A 201 5.47 6.41 13.56
N SER A 202 4.48 6.77 12.76
CA SER A 202 3.57 7.87 13.03
C SER A 202 2.16 7.32 13.23
N VAL A 203 1.50 7.80 14.28
CA VAL A 203 0.12 7.46 14.61
C VAL A 203 -0.75 8.67 14.36
N PHE A 204 -1.74 8.52 13.50
CA PHE A 204 -2.69 9.57 13.15
C PHE A 204 -4.10 9.22 13.62
N THR A 205 -4.85 10.24 13.98
CA THR A 205 -6.24 10.14 14.44
C THR A 205 -7.08 11.19 13.75
N ILE A 206 -8.39 10.95 13.63
CA ILE A 206 -9.33 11.92 13.06
C ILE A 206 -9.91 12.74 14.21
N LYS A 207 -9.52 14.02 14.28
CA LYS A 207 -10.02 14.99 15.28
C LYS A 207 -10.58 16.19 14.57
N ASN A 208 -11.78 16.61 14.97
CA ASN A 208 -12.50 17.71 14.33
C ASN A 208 -12.45 17.56 12.81
N ASP A 209 -12.72 16.34 12.34
CA ASP A 209 -13.07 16.18 10.94
C ASP A 209 -11.82 16.47 10.04
N THR A 210 -10.62 16.21 10.60
CA THR A 210 -9.30 16.34 9.96
C THR A 210 -8.37 15.27 10.52
N MET A 211 -7.47 14.74 9.69
CA MET A 211 -6.43 13.83 10.18
C MET A 211 -5.31 14.62 10.87
N VAL A 212 -4.96 14.26 12.10
CA VAL A 212 -3.91 14.91 12.89
C VAL A 212 -2.94 13.87 13.44
N LEU A 213 -1.66 14.24 13.48
CA LEU A 213 -0.63 13.44 14.14
C LEU A 213 -0.90 13.40 15.65
N ASP A 214 -1.04 12.20 16.22
CA ASP A 214 -1.04 12.00 17.66
C ASP A 214 0.38 11.70 18.13
N GLU A 215 1.09 12.76 18.55
CA GLU A 215 2.48 12.65 18.99
C GLU A 215 2.64 11.75 20.23
N ALA A 216 1.64 11.76 21.13
CA ALA A 216 1.68 10.95 22.34
C ALA A 216 1.52 9.46 22.00
N ALA A 217 0.58 9.12 21.12
CA ALA A 217 0.42 7.75 20.62
C ALA A 217 1.62 7.30 19.78
N SER A 218 2.14 8.16 18.90
CA SER A 218 3.34 7.89 18.10
C SER A 218 4.54 7.57 18.99
N ARG A 219 4.81 8.41 19.99
CA ARG A 219 5.88 8.17 20.96
C ARG A 219 5.67 6.85 21.70
N ARG A 220 4.45 6.62 22.22
CA ARG A 220 4.13 5.39 22.97
C ARG A 220 4.38 4.14 22.14
N TYR A 221 3.90 4.12 20.90
CA TYR A 221 4.09 3.00 19.98
C TYR A 221 5.58 2.75 19.71
N ASN A 222 6.34 3.80 19.37
CA ASN A 222 7.76 3.67 19.12
C ASN A 222 8.53 3.24 20.38
N GLU A 223 8.24 3.75 21.57
CA GLU A 223 8.92 3.32 22.82
C GLU A 223 8.60 1.86 23.21
N GLN A 224 7.44 1.33 22.79
CA GLN A 224 7.04 -0.05 23.06
C GLN A 224 7.67 -1.07 22.10
N HIS A 225 7.93 -0.67 20.85
CA HIS A 225 8.36 -1.58 19.79
C HIS A 225 9.75 -1.26 19.21
N TYR A 226 10.23 -0.03 19.35
CA TYR A 226 11.38 0.54 18.65
C TYR A 226 12.11 1.62 19.50
N ILE A 227 12.85 2.53 18.83
CA ILE A 227 13.53 3.67 19.45
C ILE A 227 12.76 4.94 19.11
N TRP A 228 12.61 5.86 20.07
CA TRP A 228 12.05 7.20 19.84
C TRP A 228 13.08 8.29 20.13
N LEU A 229 13.50 9.01 19.08
CA LEU A 229 14.44 10.15 19.13
C LEU A 229 13.73 11.48 18.80
N GLY A 230 12.41 11.47 18.72
CA GLY A 230 11.58 12.59 18.26
C GLY A 230 11.15 12.46 16.80
N LYS A 231 10.22 13.29 16.35
CA LYS A 231 9.61 13.21 15.00
C LYS A 231 10.54 13.54 13.82
N GLU A 232 11.60 14.32 14.05
CA GLU A 232 12.40 14.96 12.99
C GLU A 232 13.92 14.80 13.22
N ALA A 233 14.34 13.76 13.94
CA ALA A 233 15.65 13.80 14.60
C ALA A 233 16.86 13.94 13.64
N ASN A 234 17.52 15.13 13.64
CA ASN A 234 18.99 15.28 13.71
C ASN A 234 19.48 16.75 13.94
N PRO A 235 20.46 17.03 14.82
CA PRO A 235 21.70 17.62 14.24
C PRO A 235 23.05 17.01 14.68
N THR A 236 23.07 16.01 15.58
CA THR A 236 24.26 15.19 15.83
C THR A 236 24.06 13.68 15.70
N LEU A 237 22.84 13.24 15.36
CA LEU A 237 22.42 11.85 15.30
C LEU A 237 23.30 11.04 14.37
N ARG A 238 23.66 9.88 14.87
CA ARG A 238 24.51 8.86 14.31
C ARG A 238 23.58 7.60 14.46
N VAL A 239 23.71 6.55 13.61
CA VAL A 239 23.04 5.22 13.76
C VAL A 239 24.08 4.06 13.86
N TYR A 240 23.91 3.04 14.73
CA TYR A 240 24.78 1.85 14.80
C TYR A 240 24.01 0.57 15.14
N TYR A 241 24.68 -0.52 14.78
CA TYR A 241 24.17 -1.87 14.68
C TYR A 241 25.11 -2.86 15.38
N PHE A 242 24.64 -4.10 15.53
CA PHE A 242 25.44 -5.24 15.96
C PHE A 242 26.08 -5.90 14.73
N GLU A 243 27.42 -6.00 14.67
CA GLU A 243 28.14 -6.69 13.57
C GLU A 243 27.90 -8.22 13.56
N ASP A 244 27.55 -8.79 14.72
CA ASP A 244 27.38 -10.23 15.01
C ASP A 244 26.72 -10.37 16.40
N GLU A 245 25.98 -11.45 16.72
CA GLU A 245 25.32 -11.68 18.02
C GLU A 245 26.30 -11.73 19.21
N ASN A 246 27.60 -11.86 18.91
CA ASN A 246 28.68 -12.02 19.87
C ASN A 246 29.74 -10.89 19.86
N LYS A 247 29.51 -9.78 19.13
CA LYS A 247 30.41 -8.60 19.13
C LYS A 247 29.73 -7.37 19.72
N LEU A 248 30.55 -6.45 20.22
CA LEU A 248 30.06 -5.21 20.81
C LEU A 248 29.43 -4.30 19.74
N PRO A 249 28.21 -3.77 19.98
CA PRO A 249 27.62 -2.75 19.13
C PRO A 249 28.45 -1.47 19.19
N VAL A 250 28.45 -0.74 18.09
CA VAL A 250 29.10 0.57 18.01
C VAL A 250 28.10 1.64 18.52
N GLU A 251 28.53 2.77 19.11
CA GLU A 251 27.67 3.75 19.86
C GLU A 251 27.37 5.08 19.18
N VAL A 252 26.10 5.37 18.87
CA VAL A 252 25.76 6.53 18.07
C VAL A 252 24.99 7.53 18.89
N LYS A 253 25.56 8.72 18.93
CA LYS A 253 24.94 9.95 19.46
C LYS A 253 24.03 10.57 18.46
#